data_AF-A0A661MI56-F1
#
_entry.id   AF-A0A661MI56-F1
#
_cell.length_a   1.000
_cell.length_b   1.000
_cell.length_c   1.000
_cell.angle_alpha   90.00
_cell.angle_beta   90.00
_cell.angle_gamma   90.00
#
_symmetry.space_group_name_H-M   'P 1'
#
loop_
_entity.id
_entity.type
_entity.pdbx_description
1 polymer ?
#
loop_
_entity_poly.entity_id
_entity_poly.type
_entity_poly.pdbx_seq_one_letter_code
_entity_poly.pdbx_strand_id
1 'polypeptide(L)'
;MRETVEQWLRLAGLKESAIEASTTLVLLCAVLALAWVVDFVVRKILLRFAAVLAKRTRSQWDDRFLEHRAFHRGAHIVGALVVYALVPAVFANWPTLNAIIRNV
;
A
#
# COMPACT_ATOMS: atom_id res chain seq x y z
N MET A 1 -11.69 2.00 13.30
CA MET A 1 -11.91 1.55 11.91
C MET A 1 -12.29 0.07 11.82
N ARG A 2 -11.63 -0.82 12.57
CA ARG A 2 -12.04 -2.22 12.63
C ARG A 2 -13.42 -2.42 13.27
N GLU A 3 -13.62 -1.86 14.46
CA GLU A 3 -14.90 -1.94 15.19
C GLU A 3 -16.08 -1.45 14.35
N THR A 4 -15.89 -0.37 13.58
CA THR A 4 -16.87 0.08 12.60
C THR A 4 -17.14 -0.98 11.55
N VAL A 5 -16.12 -1.56 10.90
CA VAL A 5 -16.32 -2.62 9.89
C VAL A 5 -17.05 -3.83 10.49
N GLU A 6 -16.69 -4.24 11.70
CA GLU A 6 -17.38 -5.33 12.42
C GLU A 6 -18.86 -5.00 12.68
N GLN A 7 -19.16 -3.77 13.11
CA GLN A 7 -20.54 -3.31 13.30
C GLN A 7 -21.33 -3.33 11.98
N TRP A 8 -20.74 -2.84 10.88
CA TRP A 8 -21.37 -2.90 9.55
C TRP A 8 -21.64 -4.33 9.09
N LEU A 9 -20.71 -5.27 9.34
CA LEU A 9 -20.87 -6.69 9.00
C LEU A 9 -21.91 -7.40 9.87
N ARG A 10 -21.98 -7.05 11.16
CA ARG A 10 -23.03 -7.51 12.08
C ARG A 10 -24.41 -7.05 11.61
N LEU A 11 -24.53 -5.77 11.24
CA LEU A 11 -25.77 -5.20 10.70
C LEU A 11 -26.17 -5.84 9.36
N ALA A 12 -25.19 -6.26 8.56
CA ALA A 12 -25.42 -7.02 7.33
C ALA A 12 -25.88 -8.48 7.57
N GLY A 13 -25.99 -8.91 8.84
CA GLY A 13 -26.50 -10.24 9.21
C GLY A 13 -25.48 -11.37 9.10
N LEU A 14 -24.18 -11.07 9.06
CA LEU A 14 -23.16 -12.11 9.08
C LEU A 14 -23.11 -12.83 10.44
N LYS A 15 -22.86 -14.14 10.39
CA LYS A 15 -22.61 -14.94 11.58
C LYS A 15 -21.32 -14.50 12.27
N GLU A 16 -21.31 -14.60 13.59
CA GLU A 16 -20.17 -14.27 14.44
C GLU A 16 -18.87 -14.95 14.02
N SER A 17 -18.96 -16.20 13.58
CA SER A 17 -17.81 -16.97 13.09
C SER A 17 -17.21 -16.44 11.79
N ALA A 18 -17.97 -15.69 10.99
CA ALA A 18 -17.51 -15.11 9.73
C ALA A 18 -17.03 -13.66 9.89
N ILE A 19 -17.47 -12.95 10.93
CA ILE A 19 -17.19 -11.51 11.12
C ILE A 19 -15.69 -11.23 11.19
N GLU A 20 -14.93 -12.05 11.93
CA GLU A 20 -13.49 -11.85 12.04
C GLU A 20 -12.77 -12.03 10.69
N ALA A 21 -13.05 -13.14 10.00
CA ALA A 21 -12.45 -13.43 8.69
C ALA A 21 -12.83 -12.36 7.64
N SER A 22 -14.10 -11.96 7.60
CA SER A 22 -14.59 -10.91 6.69
C SER A 22 -13.99 -9.55 7.01
N THR A 23 -13.81 -9.22 8.29
CA THR A 23 -13.19 -7.96 8.71
C THR A 23 -11.73 -7.90 8.27
N THR A 24 -10.96 -8.98 8.51
CA THR A 24 -9.58 -9.08 8.04
C THR A 24 -9.50 -8.94 6.51
N LEU A 25 -10.42 -9.58 5.77
CA LEU A 25 -10.47 -9.47 4.31
C LEU A 25 -10.75 -8.03 3.84
N VAL A 26 -11.72 -7.34 4.43
CA VAL A 26 -12.06 -5.96 4.10
C VAL A 26 -10.88 -5.03 4.38
N LEU A 27 -10.23 -5.17 5.53
CA LEU A 27 -9.05 -4.37 5.90
C LEU A 27 -7.86 -4.65 4.97
N LEU A 28 -7.64 -5.90 4.58
CA LEU A 28 -6.61 -6.27 3.62
C LEU A 28 -6.87 -5.62 2.25
N CYS A 29 -8.09 -5.72 1.74
CA CYS A 29 -8.48 -5.05 0.49
C CYS A 29 -8.29 -3.53 0.57
N ALA A 30 -8.62 -2.91 1.71
CA ALA A 30 -8.42 -1.48 1.92
C ALA A 30 -6.93 -1.09 1.89
N VAL A 31 -6.06 -1.88 2.53
CA VAL A 31 -4.59 -1.65 2.50
C VAL A 31 -4.03 -1.83 1.10
N LEU A 32 -4.45 -2.86 0.36
CA LEU A 32 -4.02 -3.08 -1.02
C LEU A 32 -4.48 -1.96 -1.95
N ALA A 33 -5.72 -1.50 -1.79
CA ALA A 33 -6.24 -0.34 -2.53
C ALA A 33 -5.44 0.93 -2.21
N LEU A 34 -5.14 1.17 -0.93
CA LEU A 34 -4.30 2.29 -0.52
C LEU A 34 -2.90 2.20 -1.12
N ALA A 35 -2.26 1.04 -1.05
CA ALA A 35 -0.94 0.82 -1.62
C ALA A 35 -0.93 1.06 -3.14
N TRP A 36 -1.97 0.62 -3.85
CA TRP A 36 -2.14 0.88 -5.28
C TRP A 36 -2.32 2.37 -5.59
N VAL A 37 -3.13 3.08 -4.79
CA VAL A 37 -3.29 4.54 -4.92
C VAL A 37 -1.96 5.26 -4.66
N VAL A 38 -1.23 4.88 -3.60
CA VAL A 38 0.07 5.47 -3.28
C VAL A 38 1.07 5.23 -4.42
N ASP A 39 1.16 4.00 -4.95
CA ASP A 39 2.03 3.68 -6.08
C ASP A 39 1.69 4.56 -7.30
N PHE A 40 0.39 4.71 -7.61
CA PHE A 40 -0.08 5.56 -8.69
C PHE A 40 0.28 7.04 -8.49
N VAL A 41 0.07 7.58 -7.29
CA VAL A 41 0.37 8.98 -6.95
C VAL A 41 1.88 9.23 -6.99
N VAL A 42 2.67 8.34 -6.41
CA VAL A 42 4.14 8.45 -6.37
C VAL A 42 4.72 8.49 -7.78
N ARG A 43 4.27 7.62 -8.69
CA ARG A 43 4.69 7.66 -10.11
C ARG A 43 4.43 9.02 -10.74
N LYS A 44 3.22 9.57 -10.53
CA LYS A 44 2.82 10.85 -11.12
C LYS A 44 3.65 12.01 -10.57
N ILE A 45 3.96 11.98 -9.28
CA ILE A 45 4.78 12.97 -8.60
C ILE A 45 6.24 12.89 -9.06
N LEU A 46 6.83 11.69 -9.07
CA LEU A 46 8.21 11.45 -9.50
C LEU A 46 8.44 11.95 -10.93
N LEU A 47 7.54 11.63 -11.86
CA LEU A 47 7.65 12.10 -13.26
C LEU A 47 7.60 13.63 -13.37
N ARG A 48 6.72 14.29 -12.61
CA ARG A 48 6.65 15.76 -12.58
C ARG A 48 7.91 16.39 -12.01
N PHE A 49 8.40 15.90 -10.87
CA PHE A 49 9.62 16.43 -10.26
C PHE A 49 10.84 16.21 -11.15
N ALA A 50 10.94 15.04 -11.77
CA ALA A 50 12.05 14.74 -12.66
C ALA A 50 12.05 15.65 -13.90
N ALA A 51 10.88 15.93 -14.50
CA ALA A 51 10.75 16.87 -15.61
C ALA A 51 11.11 18.33 -15.22
N VAL A 52 10.75 18.76 -14.02
CA VAL A 52 11.07 20.11 -13.51
C VAL A 52 12.57 20.23 -13.18
N LEU A 53 13.17 19.20 -12.57
CA LEU A 53 14.58 19.19 -12.20
C LEU A 53 15.48 19.14 -13.43
N ALA A 54 15.13 18.31 -14.43
CA ALA A 54 15.82 18.24 -15.72
C ALA A 54 15.85 19.58 -16.45
N LYS A 55 14.75 20.36 -16.42
CA LYS A 55 14.72 21.72 -16.99
C LYS A 55 15.60 22.73 -16.25
N ARG A 56 15.86 22.53 -14.95
CA ARG A 56 16.57 23.50 -14.10
C ARG A 56 18.09 23.27 -14.05
N THR A 57 18.56 22.08 -14.41
CA THR A 57 19.99 21.72 -14.43
C THR A 57 20.49 21.48 -15.85
N ARG A 58 21.62 22.08 -16.26
CA ARG A 58 22.36 21.79 -17.53
C ARG A 58 22.94 20.37 -17.61
N SER A 59 22.47 19.45 -16.77
CA SER A 59 23.08 18.15 -16.58
C SER A 59 22.37 17.13 -17.46
N GLN A 60 23.17 16.43 -18.27
CA GLN A 60 22.80 15.36 -19.20
C GLN A 60 22.24 14.10 -18.49
N TRP A 61 21.29 14.25 -17.57
CA TRP A 61 20.53 13.13 -16.99
C TRP A 61 19.60 12.44 -18.01
N ASP A 62 19.66 12.88 -19.27
CA ASP A 62 18.53 13.05 -20.19
C ASP A 62 17.88 11.73 -20.60
N ASP A 63 18.59 10.78 -21.21
CA ASP A 63 17.85 9.77 -21.98
C ASP A 63 17.79 8.36 -21.36
N ARG A 64 18.55 8.03 -20.31
CA ARG A 64 18.66 6.62 -19.85
C ARG A 64 18.12 6.29 -18.46
N PHE A 65 18.00 7.26 -17.56
CA PHE A 65 17.46 7.04 -16.21
C PHE A 65 15.97 7.40 -16.10
N LEU A 66 15.54 8.40 -16.86
CA LEU A 66 14.15 8.83 -17.02
C LEU A 66 13.32 7.84 -17.86
N GLU A 67 14.00 7.10 -18.76
CA GLU A 67 13.40 6.22 -19.77
C GLU A 67 13.10 4.80 -19.23
N HIS A 68 12.21 4.68 -18.25
CA HIS A 68 11.36 3.47 -18.03
C HIS A 68 11.71 2.44 -16.94
N ARG A 69 12.88 2.41 -16.27
CA ARG A 69 13.15 1.31 -15.29
C ARG A 69 13.38 1.68 -13.84
N ALA A 70 14.06 2.78 -13.53
CA ALA A 70 14.38 3.12 -12.13
C ALA A 70 13.15 3.66 -11.37
N PHE A 71 12.41 4.58 -11.97
CA PHE A 71 11.21 5.18 -11.35
C PHE A 71 10.06 4.18 -11.21
N HIS A 72 9.92 3.26 -12.17
CA HIS A 72 8.90 2.21 -12.09
C HIS A 72 9.21 1.20 -10.98
N ARG A 73 10.48 0.87 -10.74
CA ARG A 73 10.88 -0.01 -9.61
C ARG A 73 10.79 0.71 -8.27
N GLY A 74 11.20 1.98 -8.21
CA GLY A 74 11.16 2.77 -6.97
C GLY A 74 9.74 3.02 -6.46
N ALA A 75 8.77 3.26 -7.35
CA ALA A 75 7.38 3.45 -6.95
C ALA A 75 6.80 2.18 -6.28
N HIS A 76 7.08 1.00 -6.84
CA HIS A 76 6.64 -0.27 -6.26
C HIS A 76 7.24 -0.52 -4.86
N ILE A 77 8.46 -0.04 -4.59
CA ILE A 77 9.06 -0.12 -3.25
C ILE A 77 8.23 0.71 -2.27
N VAL A 78 7.77 1.91 -2.64
CA VAL A 78 6.92 2.73 -1.76
C VAL A 78 5.57 2.04 -1.49
N GLY A 79 4.93 1.50 -2.53
CA GLY A 79 3.71 0.70 -2.35
C GLY A 79 3.93 -0.51 -1.43
N ALA A 80 5.03 -1.24 -1.63
CA ALA A 80 5.40 -2.37 -0.79
C ALA A 80 5.69 -1.97 0.66
N LEU A 81 6.34 -0.82 0.90
CA LEU A 81 6.59 -0.28 2.24
C LEU A 81 5.29 0.08 2.96
N VAL A 82 4.31 0.66 2.24
CA VAL A 82 2.98 0.95 2.79
C VAL A 82 2.30 -0.35 3.23
N VAL A 83 2.34 -1.39 2.39
CA VAL A 83 1.81 -2.71 2.74
C VAL A 83 2.55 -3.27 3.96
N TYR A 84 3.89 -3.30 3.95
CA TYR A 84 4.70 -3.82 5.06
C TYR A 84 4.38 -3.13 6.39
N ALA A 85 4.21 -1.80 6.39
CA ALA A 85 3.87 -1.04 7.59
C ALA A 85 2.44 -1.31 8.10
N LEU A 86 1.48 -1.55 7.20
CA LEU A 86 0.05 -1.65 7.55
C LEU A 86 -0.45 -3.09 7.74
N VAL A 87 0.22 -4.08 7.15
CA VAL A 87 -0.14 -5.50 7.27
C VAL A 87 -0.18 -6.00 8.73
N PRO A 88 0.77 -5.66 9.63
CA PRO A 88 0.67 -6.04 11.04
C PRO A 88 -0.59 -5.53 11.73
N ALA A 89 -1.12 -4.37 11.32
CA ALA A 89 -2.36 -3.82 11.86
C ALA A 89 -3.60 -4.58 11.35
N VAL A 90 -3.57 -5.08 10.11
CA VAL A 90 -4.65 -5.91 9.54
C VAL A 90 -4.75 -7.26 10.24
N PHE A 91 -3.61 -7.89 10.53
CA PHE A 91 -3.52 -9.22 11.14
C PHE A 91 -3.38 -9.21 12.67
N ALA A 92 -3.70 -8.10 13.34
CA ALA A 92 -3.49 -7.95 14.78
C ALA A 92 -4.18 -9.05 15.63
N ASN A 93 -5.34 -9.57 15.20
CA ASN A 93 -6.05 -10.66 15.89
C ASN A 93 -5.62 -12.07 15.46
N TRP A 94 -4.69 -12.19 14.51
CA TRP A 94 -4.12 -13.46 14.09
C TRP A 94 -2.71 -13.56 14.66
N PRO A 95 -2.55 -13.92 15.96
CA PRO A 95 -1.27 -13.84 16.66
C PRO A 95 -0.15 -14.61 15.97
N THR A 96 -0.45 -15.79 15.41
CA THR A 96 0.50 -16.59 14.65
C THR A 96 0.99 -15.88 13.38
N LEU A 97 0.08 -15.28 12.60
CA LEU A 97 0.43 -14.57 11.37
C LEU A 97 1.18 -13.27 11.66
N ASN A 98 0.71 -12.50 12.64
CA ASN A 98 1.36 -11.25 13.06
C ASN A 98 2.78 -11.49 13.59
N ALA A 99 3.01 -12.60 14.30
CA ALA A 99 4.34 -13.00 14.74
C ALA A 99 5.26 -13.29 13.55
N ILE A 100 4.78 -14.02 12.53
CA ILE A 100 5.58 -14.29 11.32
C ILE A 100 5.91 -12.97 10.61
N ILE A 101 4.91 -12.12 10.37
CA ILE A 101 5.07 -10.85 9.66
C ILE A 101 6.10 -9.94 10.35
N ARG A 102 6.09 -9.88 11.68
CA ARG A 102 7.01 -9.03 12.46
C ARG A 102 8.44 -9.56 12.52
N ASN A 103 8.64 -10.84 12.22
CA ASN A 103 9.94 -11.50 12.26
C ASN A 103 10.58 -11.65 10.86
N VAL A 104 10.00 -11.02 9.83
CA VAL A 104 10.54 -10.90 8.46
C VAL A 104 11.08 -9.50 8.24
#